data_AF-A0AAX6IL45-F1
#
_entry.id   AF-A0AAX6IL45-F1
#
_cell.length_a   1.000
_cell.length_b   1.000
_cell.length_c   1.000
_cell.angle_alpha   90.00
_cell.angle_beta   90.00
_cell.angle_gamma   90.00
#
_symmetry.space_group_name_H-M   'P 1'
#
loop_
_entity.id
_entity.type
_entity.pdbx_description
1 polymer ?
#
loop_
_entity_poly.entity_id
_entity_poly.type
_entity_poly.pdbx_seq_one_letter_code
_entity_poly.pdbx_strand_id
1 'polypeptide(L)'
;MQYLERRECEYDTKASVDFYKEGDVFMPSVTGVLVFTSTPDKESNKYYLGPAPLEEMARQIATATGPCGNNREYLFSLEKAMFDIGHEDEYVIELADEVRRVLGWLKEKALAAAHISLKSHLLLMHLNPFQETTVVDSR
;
A
#
# COMPACT_ATOMS: atom_id res chain seq x y z
N MET A 1 -10.26 -0.75 -28.49
CA MET A 1 -11.41 -0.34 -27.63
C MET A 1 -11.85 -1.42 -26.65
N GLN A 2 -12.28 -2.61 -27.09
CA GLN A 2 -12.75 -3.69 -26.20
C GLN A 2 -11.76 -4.16 -25.11
N TYR A 3 -10.46 -3.97 -25.28
CA TYR A 3 -9.47 -4.25 -24.25
C TYR A 3 -9.58 -3.25 -23.08
N LEU A 4 -9.56 -1.95 -23.39
CA LEU A 4 -9.64 -0.88 -22.40
C LEU A 4 -10.97 -0.92 -21.65
N GLU A 5 -12.08 -1.22 -22.34
CA GLU A 5 -13.39 -1.35 -21.70
C GLU A 5 -13.47 -2.51 -20.71
N ARG A 6 -12.63 -3.54 -20.85
CA ARG A 6 -12.54 -4.64 -19.89
C ARG A 6 -11.62 -4.31 -18.72
N ARG A 7 -10.51 -3.60 -18.99
CA ARG A 7 -9.53 -3.23 -17.97
C ARG A 7 -10.05 -2.11 -17.07
N GLU A 8 -10.63 -1.08 -17.67
CA GLU A 8 -11.09 0.14 -16.99
C GLU A 8 -12.59 0.06 -16.66
N CYS A 9 -13.14 -1.15 -16.49
CA CYS A 9 -14.57 -1.38 -16.30
C CYS A 9 -15.11 -0.90 -14.94
N GLU A 10 -14.22 -0.55 -14.02
CA GLU A 10 -14.56 -0.08 -12.67
C GLU A 10 -14.67 1.45 -12.57
N TYR A 11 -14.31 2.18 -13.63
CA TYR A 11 -14.52 3.63 -13.73
C TYR A 11 -15.93 3.94 -14.25
N ASP A 12 -16.53 5.04 -13.78
CA ASP A 12 -17.90 5.41 -14.13
C ASP A 12 -17.98 6.48 -15.24
N THR A 13 -16.85 7.13 -15.57
CA THR A 13 -16.80 8.22 -16.53
C THR A 13 -15.76 7.98 -17.60
N LYS A 14 -16.12 8.32 -18.84
CA LYS A 14 -15.26 8.27 -20.03
C LYS A 14 -15.38 9.59 -20.77
N ALA A 15 -14.27 10.31 -20.93
CA ALA A 15 -14.24 11.63 -21.56
C ALA A 15 -13.20 11.68 -22.68
N SER A 16 -13.44 12.52 -23.68
CA SER A 16 -12.44 12.90 -24.67
C SER A 16 -11.91 14.27 -24.32
N VAL A 17 -10.59 14.37 -24.13
CA VAL A 17 -9.90 15.60 -23.75
C VAL A 17 -8.79 15.92 -24.74
N ASP A 18 -8.40 17.18 -24.76
CA ASP A 18 -7.24 17.61 -25.53
C ASP A 18 -5.98 17.55 -24.66
N PHE A 19 -4.91 16.95 -25.18
CA PHE A 19 -3.64 16.80 -24.49
C PHE A 19 -2.66 17.89 -24.92
N TYR A 20 -2.14 18.61 -23.94
CA TYR A 20 -1.22 19.72 -24.09
C TYR A 20 0.15 19.30 -23.53
N LYS A 21 1.22 19.61 -24.26
CA LYS A 21 2.58 19.41 -23.75
C LYS A 21 2.95 20.56 -22.82
N GLU A 22 3.89 20.30 -21.92
CA GLU A 22 4.44 21.34 -21.07
C GLU A 22 4.93 22.53 -21.91
N GLY A 23 4.52 23.74 -21.49
CA GLY A 23 4.85 24.99 -22.18
C GLY A 23 3.94 25.37 -23.36
N ASP A 24 3.08 24.49 -23.85
CA ASP A 24 2.12 24.80 -24.91
C ASP A 24 0.68 24.74 -24.38
N VAL A 25 0.13 25.92 -24.08
CA VAL A 25 -1.23 26.10 -23.55
C VAL A 25 -2.24 26.52 -24.61
N PHE A 26 -1.80 26.81 -25.83
CA PHE A 26 -2.66 27.36 -26.88
C PHE A 26 -3.02 26.34 -27.94
N MET A 27 -2.15 25.37 -28.20
CA MET A 27 -2.41 24.32 -29.19
C MET A 27 -2.27 22.94 -28.57
N PRO A 28 -3.31 22.10 -28.67
CA PRO A 28 -3.21 20.73 -28.19
C PRO A 28 -2.25 19.94 -29.07
N SER A 29 -1.36 19.20 -28.43
CA SER A 29 -0.45 18.27 -29.12
C SER A 29 -1.19 17.07 -29.67
N VAL A 30 -2.27 16.62 -29.01
CA VAL A 30 -3.16 15.56 -29.47
C VAL A 30 -4.58 15.91 -29.05
N THR A 31 -5.53 15.86 -29.97
CA THR A 31 -6.96 16.09 -29.67
C THR A 31 -7.70 14.77 -29.51
N GLY A 32 -8.79 14.81 -28.72
CA GLY A 32 -9.67 13.65 -28.56
C GLY A 32 -9.03 12.45 -27.85
N VAL A 33 -8.09 12.69 -26.93
CA VAL A 33 -7.50 11.66 -26.08
C VAL A 33 -8.56 11.12 -25.14
N LEU A 34 -8.68 9.79 -25.11
CA LEU A 34 -9.66 9.13 -24.28
C LEU A 34 -9.14 8.95 -22.85
N VAL A 35 -9.88 9.42 -21.87
CA VAL A 35 -9.56 9.30 -20.43
C VAL A 35 -10.72 8.60 -19.70
N PHE A 36 -10.36 7.68 -18.82
CA PHE A 36 -11.29 7.02 -17.90
C PHE A 36 -11.08 7.62 -16.51
N THR A 37 -12.16 8.09 -15.89
CA THR A 37 -12.14 8.74 -14.57
C THR A 37 -13.26 8.22 -13.71
N SER A 38 -13.10 8.39 -12.41
CA SER A 38 -14.08 8.02 -11.39
C SER A 38 -14.68 9.28 -10.76
N THR A 39 -15.99 9.31 -10.53
CA THR A 39 -16.63 10.38 -9.75
C THR A 39 -16.68 10.04 -8.25
N PRO A 40 -16.95 11.04 -7.39
CA PRO A 40 -17.26 10.83 -5.97
C PRO A 40 -18.64 10.21 -5.70
N ASP A 41 -19.46 9.94 -6.72
CA ASP A 41 -20.78 9.34 -6.55
C ASP A 41 -20.63 7.86 -6.15
N LYS A 42 -21.09 7.53 -4.95
CA LYS A 42 -20.95 6.19 -4.37
C LYS A 42 -21.89 5.16 -5.00
N GLU A 43 -22.96 5.61 -5.67
CA GLU A 43 -23.88 4.71 -6.37
C GLU A 43 -23.25 4.20 -7.67
N SER A 44 -22.64 5.09 -8.46
CA SER A 44 -21.93 4.73 -9.70
C SER A 44 -20.53 4.16 -9.43
N ASN A 45 -19.82 4.71 -8.45
CA ASN A 45 -18.47 4.32 -8.08
C ASN A 45 -18.42 3.79 -6.63
N LYS A 46 -18.79 2.52 -6.48
CA LYS A 46 -18.74 1.79 -5.21
C LYS A 46 -17.33 1.70 -4.57
N TYR A 47 -16.27 1.99 -5.33
CA TYR A 47 -14.88 1.93 -4.87
C TYR A 47 -14.35 3.27 -4.34
N TYR A 48 -15.13 4.36 -4.46
CA TYR A 48 -14.73 5.65 -3.93
C TYR A 48 -14.77 5.66 -2.39
N LEU A 49 -13.60 5.68 -1.76
CA LEU A 49 -13.47 5.74 -0.30
C LEU A 49 -13.58 7.16 0.27
N GLY A 50 -13.33 8.18 -0.58
CA GLY A 50 -13.29 9.57 -0.16
C GLY A 50 -11.88 10.05 0.25
N PRO A 51 -11.75 11.34 0.59
CA PRO A 51 -10.52 11.88 1.14
C PRO A 51 -10.21 11.25 2.50
N ALA A 52 -8.94 11.02 2.77
CA ALA A 52 -8.47 10.46 4.03
C ALA A 52 -7.16 11.14 4.48
N PRO A 53 -6.83 11.11 5.78
CA PRO A 53 -5.54 11.58 6.26
C PRO A 53 -4.39 10.80 5.63
N LEU A 54 -3.27 11.48 5.36
CA LEU A 54 -2.07 10.90 4.73
C LEU A 54 -1.63 9.59 5.39
N GLU A 55 -1.55 9.59 6.72
CA GLU A 55 -1.10 8.42 7.48
C GLU A 55 -2.06 7.23 7.39
N GLU A 56 -3.36 7.47 7.27
CA GLU A 56 -4.35 6.40 7.10
C GLU A 56 -4.23 5.77 5.71
N MET A 57 -4.12 6.60 4.68
CA MET A 57 -3.87 6.14 3.31
C MET A 57 -2.57 5.33 3.26
N ALA A 58 -1.49 5.82 3.84
CA ALA A 58 -0.21 5.13 3.84
C ALA A 58 -0.26 3.79 4.58
N ARG A 59 -0.93 3.71 5.74
CA ARG A 59 -1.14 2.44 6.45
C ARG A 59 -1.91 1.42 5.62
N GLN A 60 -2.95 1.88 4.92
CA GLN A 60 -3.72 1.03 4.03
C GLN A 60 -2.87 0.56 2.85
N ILE A 61 -2.16 1.46 2.17
CA ILE A 61 -1.30 1.14 1.02
C ILE A 61 -0.17 0.18 1.40
N ALA A 62 0.47 0.39 2.56
CA ALA A 62 1.59 -0.44 3.02
C ALA A 62 1.21 -1.92 3.23
N THR A 63 -0.06 -2.21 3.54
CA THR A 63 -0.54 -3.54 3.92
C THR A 63 -1.48 -4.17 2.89
N ALA A 64 -2.13 -3.38 2.05
CA ALA A 64 -3.09 -3.86 1.05
C ALA A 64 -2.42 -4.70 -0.04
N THR A 65 -3.08 -5.82 -0.39
CA THR A 65 -2.65 -6.73 -1.46
C THR A 65 -3.89 -7.17 -2.24
N GLY A 66 -3.76 -7.23 -3.56
CA GLY A 66 -4.81 -7.70 -4.47
C GLY A 66 -4.28 -8.73 -5.49
N PRO A 67 -5.11 -9.12 -6.47
CA PRO A 67 -4.73 -10.07 -7.52
C PRO A 67 -3.49 -9.65 -8.32
N CYS A 68 -3.24 -8.33 -8.42
CA CYS A 68 -2.13 -7.74 -9.16
C CYS A 68 -0.87 -7.51 -8.30
N GLY A 69 -0.86 -7.94 -7.04
CA GLY A 69 0.28 -7.74 -6.12
C GLY A 69 -0.01 -6.75 -4.99
N ASN A 70 1.04 -6.23 -4.37
CA ASN A 70 0.95 -5.33 -3.23
C ASN A 70 0.74 -3.88 -3.68
N ASN A 71 -0.10 -3.14 -2.95
CA ASN A 71 -0.46 -1.77 -3.33
C ASN A 71 0.71 -0.78 -3.23
N ARG A 72 1.68 -1.02 -2.34
CA ARG A 72 2.88 -0.16 -2.23
C ARG A 72 3.73 -0.16 -3.50
N GLU A 73 3.80 -1.30 -4.20
CA GLU A 73 4.60 -1.43 -5.42
C GLU A 73 3.98 -0.60 -6.56
N TYR A 74 2.66 -0.50 -6.58
CA TYR A 74 1.95 0.39 -7.51
C TYR A 74 2.35 1.85 -7.27
N LEU A 75 2.30 2.31 -6.02
CA LEU A 75 2.67 3.68 -5.66
C LEU A 75 4.14 4.00 -5.99
N PHE A 76 5.08 3.12 -5.63
CA PHE A 76 6.50 3.33 -5.93
C PHE A 76 6.80 3.28 -7.43
N SER A 77 6.08 2.45 -8.19
CA SER A 77 6.21 2.44 -9.65
C SER A 77 5.70 3.73 -10.28
N LEU A 78 4.61 4.30 -9.73
CA LEU A 78 4.08 5.60 -10.16
C LEU A 78 5.08 6.73 -9.88
N GLU A 79 5.56 6.85 -8.64
CA GLU A 79 6.57 7.84 -8.24
C GLU A 79 7.82 7.73 -9.13
N LYS A 80 8.34 6.52 -9.36
CA LYS A 80 9.50 6.30 -10.24
C LYS A 80 9.20 6.72 -11.68
N ALA A 81 8.05 6.34 -12.23
CA ALA A 81 7.70 6.67 -13.61
C ALA A 81 7.57 8.19 -13.81
N MET A 82 7.02 8.89 -12.82
CA MET A 82 6.90 10.34 -12.79
C MET A 82 8.27 11.03 -12.73
N PHE A 83 9.17 10.53 -11.88
CA PHE A 83 10.57 10.97 -11.83
C PHE A 83 11.30 10.74 -13.16
N ASP A 84 11.17 9.55 -13.76
CA ASP A 84 11.86 9.18 -15.01
C ASP A 84 11.46 10.10 -16.19
N ILE A 85 10.24 10.63 -16.20
CA ILE A 85 9.76 11.59 -17.22
C ILE A 85 10.03 13.06 -16.84
N GLY A 86 10.63 13.32 -15.68
CA GLY A 86 10.94 14.68 -15.19
C GLY A 86 9.73 15.46 -14.66
N HIS A 87 8.62 14.78 -14.33
CA HIS A 87 7.40 15.40 -13.81
C HIS A 87 7.03 14.80 -12.46
N GLU A 88 7.71 15.26 -11.42
CA GLU A 88 7.43 14.90 -10.04
C GLU A 88 6.11 15.50 -9.53
N ASP A 89 5.43 14.78 -8.64
CA ASP A 89 4.22 15.24 -7.96
C ASP A 89 4.45 15.17 -6.45
N GLU A 90 4.33 16.31 -5.78
CA GLU A 90 4.61 16.48 -4.35
C GLU A 90 3.74 15.56 -3.49
N TYR A 91 2.47 15.38 -3.87
CA TYR A 91 1.54 14.53 -3.13
C TYR A 91 1.88 13.05 -3.30
N VAL A 92 2.27 12.61 -4.50
CA VAL A 92 2.72 11.23 -4.75
C VAL A 92 3.99 10.92 -3.97
N ILE A 93 4.96 11.85 -3.96
CA ILE A 93 6.21 11.71 -3.21
C ILE A 93 5.94 11.66 -1.70
N GLU A 94 5.15 12.59 -1.17
CA GLU A 94 4.80 12.65 0.25
C GLU A 94 4.12 11.35 0.71
N LEU A 95 3.18 10.84 -0.09
CA LEU A 95 2.50 9.58 0.22
C LEU A 95 3.44 8.37 0.14
N ALA A 96 4.36 8.34 -0.82
CA ALA A 96 5.34 7.27 -0.95
C ALA A 96 6.30 7.24 0.25
N ASP A 97 6.78 8.39 0.68
CA ASP A 97 7.64 8.52 1.86
C ASP A 97 6.93 8.09 3.14
N GLU A 98 5.66 8.47 3.31
CA GLU A 98 4.86 8.04 4.45
C GLU A 98 4.66 6.51 4.45
N VAL A 99 4.44 5.90 3.28
CA VAL A 99 4.37 4.43 3.15
C VAL A 99 5.70 3.77 3.54
N ARG A 100 6.84 4.32 3.11
CA ARG A 100 8.18 3.82 3.51
C ARG A 100 8.36 3.90 5.03
N ARG A 101 7.93 5.01 5.65
CA ARG A 101 7.96 5.21 7.11
C ARG A 101 7.16 4.14 7.84
N VAL A 102 5.92 3.90 7.40
CA VAL A 102 5.04 2.87 7.98
C VAL A 102 5.67 1.48 7.86
N LEU A 103 6.25 1.14 6.71
CA LEU A 103 6.92 -0.15 6.50
C LEU A 103 8.13 -0.35 7.42
N GLY A 104 8.93 0.70 7.62
CA GLY A 104 10.04 0.70 8.58
C GLY A 104 9.56 0.38 9.99
N TRP A 105 8.51 1.08 10.44
CA TRP A 105 7.90 0.86 11.75
C TRP A 105 7.32 -0.56 11.92
N LEU A 106 6.65 -1.09 10.90
CA LEU A 106 6.13 -2.46 10.92
C LEU A 106 7.27 -3.50 11.05
N LYS A 107 8.39 -3.27 10.35
CA LYS A 107 9.57 -4.14 10.42
C LYS A 107 10.21 -4.11 11.81
N GLU A 108 10.37 -2.93 12.42
CA GLU A 108 10.88 -2.78 13.78
C GLU A 108 10.00 -3.50 14.80
N LYS A 109 8.67 -3.35 14.69
CA LYS A 109 7.72 -4.06 15.56
C LYS A 109 7.83 -5.58 15.42
N ALA A 110 7.94 -6.09 14.19
CA ALA A 110 8.12 -7.52 13.94
C ALA A 110 9.42 -8.05 14.57
N LEU A 111 10.52 -7.30 14.43
CA LEU A 111 11.81 -7.62 15.05
C LEU A 111 11.73 -7.62 16.58
N ALA A 112 11.07 -6.63 17.18
CA ALA A 112 10.88 -6.57 18.64
C ALA A 112 10.06 -7.75 19.16
N ALA A 113 8.96 -8.10 18.48
CA ALA A 113 8.12 -9.24 18.83
C ALA A 113 8.89 -10.58 18.73
N ALA A 114 9.69 -10.77 17.68
CA ALA A 114 10.54 -11.94 17.52
C ALA A 114 11.57 -12.06 18.65
N HIS A 115 12.21 -10.96 19.06
CA HIS A 115 13.16 -10.96 20.18
C HIS A 115 12.50 -11.31 21.52
N ILE A 116 11.28 -10.86 21.76
CA ILE A 116 10.52 -11.22 22.97
C ILE A 116 10.18 -12.72 22.97
N SER A 117 9.71 -13.25 21.84
CA SER A 117 9.42 -14.68 21.68
C SER A 117 10.66 -15.56 21.86
N LEU A 118 11.82 -15.14 21.34
CA LEU A 118 13.07 -15.89 21.47
C LEU A 118 13.59 -15.88 22.93
N LYS A 119 13.44 -14.75 23.63
CA LYS A 119 13.75 -14.66 25.07
C LYS A 119 12.81 -15.49 25.94
N SER A 120 11.51 -15.52 25.64
CA SER A 120 10.57 -16.36 26.39
C SER A 120 10.82 -17.85 26.16
N HIS A 121 11.17 -18.27 24.93
CA HIS A 121 11.61 -19.64 24.67
C HIS A 121 12.88 -20.02 25.43
N LEU A 122 13.89 -19.14 25.49
CA LEU A 122 15.11 -19.37 26.28
C LEU A 122 14.84 -19.45 27.79
N LEU A 123 13.95 -18.60 28.32
CA LEU A 123 13.52 -18.66 29.73
C LEU A 123 12.78 -19.96 30.06
N LEU A 124 11.95 -20.47 29.14
CA LEU A 124 11.24 -21.74 29.34
C LEU A 124 12.20 -22.94 29.40
N MET A 125 13.31 -22.91 28.66
CA MET A 125 14.31 -23.98 28.69
C MET A 125 15.19 -23.98 29.95
N HIS A 126 15.29 -22.85 30.65
CA HIS A 126 16.04 -22.75 31.93
C HIS A 126 15.19 -23.14 33.15
N LEU A 127 13.91 -23.51 32.96
CA LEU A 127 13.04 -24.03 34.02
C LEU A 127 12.95 -25.55 33.94
N ASN A 128 14.01 -26.25 34.38
CA ASN A 128 13.96 -27.47 35.22
C ASN A 128 15.36 -28.13 35.31
N PRO A 129 15.73 -28.63 36.50
CA PRO A 129 15.63 -30.07 36.71
C PRO A 129 14.67 -30.43 37.85
N PHE A 130 13.89 -31.49 37.59
CA PHE A 130 13.02 -32.23 38.51
C PHE A 130 13.59 -32.38 39.93
N GLN A 131 12.77 -32.14 40.95
CA GLN A 131 12.94 -32.78 42.25
C GLN A 131 12.11 -34.08 42.24
N GLU A 132 12.79 -35.22 42.20
CA GLU A 132 12.21 -36.54 42.42
C GLU A 132 11.67 -36.64 43.85
N THR A 133 10.36 -36.81 43.99
CA THR A 133 9.71 -37.17 45.24
C THR A 133 9.85 -38.67 45.49
N THR A 134 10.76 -39.08 46.37
CA THR A 134 10.76 -40.45 46.91
C THR A 134 9.82 -40.53 48.10
N VAL A 135 8.63 -41.10 47.89
CA VAL A 135 7.77 -41.62 48.95
C VAL A 135 8.30 -43.00 49.33
N VAL A 136 8.84 -43.14 50.54
CA VAL A 136 9.06 -44.46 51.16
C VAL A 136 8.09 -44.58 52.33
N ASP A 137 7.09 -45.43 52.11
CA ASP A 137 6.21 -46.01 53.10
C ASP A 137 6.98 -47.12 53.85
N SER A 138 6.92 -47.12 55.18
CA SER A 138 7.13 -48.34 55.98
C SER A 138 6.47 -48.21 57.35
N ARG A 139 5.82 -49.32 57.68
CA ARG A 139 5.05 -49.67 58.88
C ARG A 139 5.85 -49.64 60.17
#